data_AF-A0AAE1ISF0-F1
#
_entry.id   AF-A0AAE1ISF0-F1
#
_cell.length_a   1.000
_cell.length_b   1.000
_cell.length_c   1.000
_cell.angle_alpha   90.00
_cell.angle_beta   90.00
_cell.angle_gamma   90.00
#
_symmetry.space_group_name_H-M   'P 1'
#
loop_
_entity.id
_entity.type
_entity.pdbx_description
1 polymer ?
#
loop_
_entity_poly.entity_id
_entity_poly.type
_entity_poly.pdbx_seq_one_letter_code
_entity_poly.pdbx_strand_id
1 'polypeptide(L)'
;MAILPYVLALINLFMFCTRLSYATDTLTQFQSLPDGRTLVSRDGSFELGFFSPGSSRNCYLGIRYKNNSSMLNINTEGYLVILSQNHTVVWLAIQLYNF
;
A
#
# COMPACT_ATOMS: atom_id res chain seq x y z
N MET A 1 13.07 3.69 -44.28
CA MET A 1 13.28 2.43 -43.52
C MET A 1 13.63 2.63 -42.03
N ALA A 2 13.65 3.84 -41.47
CA ALA A 2 14.05 4.07 -40.06
C ALA A 2 12.88 4.28 -39.06
N ILE A 3 11.63 4.36 -39.54
CA ILE A 3 10.46 4.73 -38.71
C ILE A 3 9.93 3.52 -37.93
N LEU A 4 9.93 2.34 -38.56
CA LEU A 4 9.43 1.10 -37.97
C LEU A 4 10.08 0.72 -36.62
N PRO A 5 11.42 0.78 -36.43
CA PRO A 5 12.03 0.44 -35.14
C PRO A 5 11.70 1.45 -34.03
N TYR A 6 11.54 2.75 -34.35
CA TYR A 6 11.13 3.76 -33.37
C TYR A 6 9.69 3.54 -32.89
N VAL A 7 8.77 3.24 -33.82
CA VAL A 7 7.38 2.91 -33.48
C VAL A 7 7.32 1.65 -32.61
N LEU A 8 8.10 0.62 -32.94
CA LEU A 8 8.18 -0.60 -32.13
C LEU A 8 8.75 -0.33 -30.73
N ALA A 9 9.78 0.50 -30.61
CA ALA A 9 10.35 0.90 -29.33
C ALA A 9 9.34 1.66 -28.44
N LEU A 10 8.57 2.58 -29.02
CA LEU A 10 7.52 3.33 -28.32
C LEU A 10 6.39 2.42 -27.82
N ILE A 11 5.96 1.44 -28.63
CA ILE A 11 4.95 0.46 -28.24
C ILE A 11 5.45 -0.40 -27.07
N ASN A 12 6.70 -0.86 -27.10
CA ASN A 12 7.29 -1.63 -26.01
C ASN A 12 7.41 -0.80 -24.73
N LEU A 13 7.83 0.46 -24.84
CA LEU A 13 7.89 1.38 -23.70
C LEU A 13 6.50 1.61 -23.11
N PHE A 14 5.47 1.81 -23.93
CA PHE A 14 4.09 1.98 -23.49
C PHE A 14 3.54 0.71 -22.82
N MET A 15 3.79 -0.47 -23.39
CA MET A 15 3.45 -1.77 -22.79
C MET A 15 4.19 -2.00 -21.46
N PHE A 16 5.40 -1.48 -21.32
CA PHE A 16 6.14 -1.52 -20.06
C PHE A 16 5.55 -0.55 -19.02
N CYS A 17 5.19 0.67 -19.42
CA CYS A 17 4.53 1.65 -18.55
C CYS A 17 3.16 1.16 -18.06
N THR A 18 2.39 0.46 -18.89
CA THR A 18 1.08 -0.10 -18.49
C THR A 18 1.19 -1.29 -17.52
N ARG A 19 2.39 -1.87 -17.34
CA ARG A 19 2.67 -2.81 -16.24
C ARG A 19 2.90 -2.13 -14.89
N LEU A 20 2.96 -0.80 -14.83
CA LEU A 20 2.88 -0.08 -13.55
C LEU A 20 1.48 -0.32 -12.98
N SER A 21 1.37 -1.34 -12.13
CA SER A 21 0.11 -1.83 -11.56
C SER A 21 -0.66 -0.70 -10.91
N TYR A 22 -1.89 -0.48 -11.37
CA TYR A 22 -2.88 0.32 -10.65
C TYR A 22 -3.32 -0.49 -9.42
N ALA A 23 -2.93 -0.04 -8.23
CA ALA A 23 -3.44 -0.62 -7.00
C ALA A 23 -4.88 -0.14 -6.79
N THR A 24 -5.81 -1.06 -6.57
CA THR A 24 -7.21 -0.74 -6.33
C THR A 24 -7.40 -0.35 -4.87
N ASP A 25 -8.29 0.58 -4.56
CA ASP A 25 -8.60 0.97 -3.17
C ASP A 25 -9.70 0.11 -2.54
N THR A 26 -10.35 -0.72 -3.35
CA THR A 26 -11.53 -1.51 -2.99
C THR A 26 -11.35 -2.97 -3.40
N LEU A 27 -11.82 -3.88 -2.56
CA LEU A 27 -11.97 -5.31 -2.85
C LEU A 27 -13.46 -5.64 -2.75
N THR A 28 -14.09 -6.05 -3.85
CA THR A 28 -15.52 -6.40 -3.84
C THR A 28 -15.74 -7.86 -3.47
N GLN A 29 -17.00 -8.22 -3.19
CA GLN A 29 -17.37 -9.61 -2.95
C GLN A 29 -16.89 -10.52 -4.10
N PHE A 30 -16.42 -11.72 -3.76
CA PHE A 30 -15.87 -12.73 -4.68
C PHE A 30 -14.54 -12.38 -5.35
N GLN A 31 -13.94 -11.22 -5.03
CA GLN A 31 -12.56 -10.92 -5.42
C GLN A 31 -11.58 -11.42 -4.36
N SER A 32 -10.45 -11.95 -4.80
CA SER A 32 -9.33 -12.33 -3.95
C SER A 32 -8.15 -11.37 -4.17
N LEU A 33 -7.42 -11.05 -3.12
CA LEU A 33 -6.15 -10.34 -3.20
C LEU A 33 -5.00 -11.37 -3.23
N PRO A 34 -4.41 -11.68 -4.40
CA PRO A 34 -3.32 -12.66 -4.47
C PRO A 34 -2.03 -12.07 -3.90
N ASP A 35 -1.08 -12.95 -3.56
CA ASP A 35 0.25 -12.53 -3.09
C ASP A 35 0.94 -11.62 -4.11
N GLY A 36 1.67 -10.61 -3.61
CA GLY A 36 2.29 -9.56 -4.42
C GLY A 36 1.34 -8.47 -4.96
N ARG A 37 0.02 -8.58 -4.74
CA ARG A 37 -0.93 -7.47 -4.97
C ARG A 37 -1.27 -6.78 -3.65
N THR A 38 -1.57 -5.50 -3.74
CA THR A 38 -1.97 -4.68 -2.60
C THR A 38 -3.15 -3.79 -2.95
N LEU A 39 -3.91 -3.40 -1.92
CA LEU A 39 -4.91 -2.35 -2.01
C LEU A 39 -4.28 -1.06 -1.49
N VAL A 40 -4.38 0.03 -2.23
CA VAL A 40 -3.83 1.33 -1.84
C VAL A 40 -4.98 2.29 -1.59
N SER A 41 -4.98 2.96 -0.43
CA SER A 41 -5.99 3.96 -0.12
C SER A 41 -6.08 5.03 -1.21
N ARG A 42 -7.25 5.66 -1.35
CA ARG A 42 -7.50 6.69 -2.36
C ARG A 42 -6.43 7.80 -2.42
N ASP A 43 -5.88 8.15 -1.26
CA ASP A 43 -4.84 9.18 -1.09
C ASP A 43 -3.40 8.64 -1.16
N GLY A 44 -3.22 7.33 -1.31
CA GLY A 44 -1.90 6.69 -1.39
C GLY A 44 -1.19 6.47 -0.05
N SER A 45 -1.81 6.89 1.05
CA SER A 45 -1.24 6.87 2.40
C SER A 45 -1.08 5.47 2.98
N PHE A 46 -2.08 4.61 2.78
CA PHE A 46 -2.15 3.28 3.36
C PHE A 46 -2.15 2.22 2.28
N GLU A 47 -1.51 1.11 2.58
CA GLU A 47 -1.46 -0.04 1.68
C GLU A 47 -1.74 -1.32 2.48
N LEU A 48 -2.77 -2.04 2.08
CA LEU A 48 -3.17 -3.33 2.64
C LEU A 48 -2.68 -4.44 1.73
N GLY A 49 -1.99 -5.43 2.30
CA GLY A 49 -1.59 -6.61 1.55
C GLY A 49 -0.75 -7.58 2.36
N PHE A 50 -0.29 -8.62 1.66
CA PHE A 50 0.57 -9.65 2.22
C PHE A 50 2.04 -9.19 2.19
N PHE A 51 2.79 -9.46 3.27
CA PHE A 51 4.20 -9.14 3.37
C PHE A 51 4.98 -10.19 4.16
N SER A 52 6.24 -10.37 3.78
CA SER A 52 7.20 -11.25 4.45
C SER A 52 8.33 -10.40 5.05
N PRO A 53 8.49 -10.34 6.38
CA PRO A 53 9.53 -9.54 7.00
C PRO A 53 10.92 -10.16 6.80
N GLY A 54 11.86 -9.35 6.31
CA GLY A 54 13.25 -9.76 6.11
C GLY A 54 13.38 -10.95 5.15
N SER A 55 14.13 -11.98 5.57
CA SER A 55 14.31 -13.24 4.84
C SER A 55 13.36 -14.36 5.30
N SER A 56 12.36 -14.03 6.13
CA SER A 56 11.41 -15.02 6.63
C SER A 56 10.52 -15.59 5.52
N ARG A 57 10.16 -16.87 5.65
CA ARG A 57 9.13 -17.50 4.81
C ARG A 57 7.70 -17.27 5.34
N ASN A 58 7.56 -16.61 6.50
CA ASN A 58 6.27 -16.31 7.07
C ASN A 58 5.63 -15.14 6.33
N CYS A 59 4.37 -15.33 5.93
CA CYS A 59 3.56 -14.33 5.28
C CYS A 59 2.55 -13.76 6.27
N TYR A 60 2.47 -12.44 6.35
CA TYR A 60 1.56 -11.71 7.22
C TYR A 60 0.66 -10.83 6.37
N LEU A 61 -0.62 -10.74 6.75
CA LEU A 61 -1.53 -9.73 6.21
C LEU A 61 -1.52 -8.52 7.12
N GLY A 62 -1.43 -7.32 6.55
CA GLY A 62 -1.57 -6.11 7.34
C GLY A 62 -1.54 -4.84 6.50
N ILE A 63 -1.68 -3.72 7.21
CA ILE A 63 -1.73 -2.39 6.63
C ILE A 63 -0.40 -1.70 6.93
N ARG A 64 0.29 -1.23 5.88
CA ARG A 64 1.46 -0.37 6.01
C ARG A 64 1.10 1.06 5.70
N TYR A 65 1.69 1.99 6.44
CA TYR A 65 1.64 3.41 6.14
C TYR A 65 2.88 3.79 5.33
N LYS A 66 2.70 4.45 4.18
CA LYS A 66 3.77 4.70 3.20
C LYS A 66 4.72 5.86 3.54
N ASN A 67 4.45 6.59 4.61
CA ASN A 67 5.29 7.71 4.99
C ASN A 67 6.50 7.25 5.81
N ASN A 68 7.70 7.46 5.26
CA ASN A 68 8.98 7.06 5.86
C ASN A 68 9.33 7.82 7.15
N SER A 69 8.48 8.72 7.61
CA SER A 69 8.79 9.59 8.75
C SER A 69 7.64 9.75 9.71
N SER A 70 6.85 8.70 9.84
CA SER A 70 5.74 8.65 10.79
C SER A 70 5.97 7.56 11.81
N MET A 71 5.46 7.79 13.01
CA MET A 71 5.78 7.01 14.20
C MET A 71 4.50 6.41 14.78
N LEU A 72 4.58 5.12 15.11
CA LEU A 72 3.55 4.47 15.91
C LEU A 72 3.79 4.79 17.39
N ASN A 73 2.77 5.30 18.07
CA ASN A 73 2.83 5.64 19.49
C ASN A 73 1.55 5.22 20.21
N ILE A 74 1.61 5.12 21.54
CA ILE A 74 0.44 5.02 22.42
C ILE A 74 0.27 6.37 23.08
N ASN A 75 -0.90 7.00 22.90
CA ASN A 75 -1.18 8.30 23.50
C ASN A 75 -1.46 8.16 25.02
N THR A 76 -1.66 9.29 25.70
CA THR A 76 -1.96 9.31 27.15
C THR A 76 -3.27 8.61 27.52
N GLU A 77 -4.15 8.36 26.55
CA GLU A 77 -5.43 7.68 26.73
C GLU A 77 -5.33 6.17 26.47
N GLY A 78 -4.16 5.66 26.07
CA GLY A 78 -3.94 4.25 25.76
C GLY A 78 -4.28 3.87 24.32
N TYR A 79 -4.66 4.82 23.46
CA TYR A 79 -4.94 4.55 22.06
C TYR A 79 -3.67 4.51 21.23
N LEU A 80 -3.66 3.57 20.29
CA LEU A 80 -2.59 3.44 19.30
C LEU A 80 -2.80 4.48 18.20
N VAL A 81 -1.80 5.34 18.00
CA VAL A 81 -1.82 6.48 17.08
C VAL A 81 -0.64 6.44 16.12
N ILE A 82 -0.86 6.90 14.88
CA ILE A 82 0.21 7.19 13.94
C ILE A 82 0.42 8.71 13.94
N LEU A 83 1.63 9.13 14.25
CA LEU A 83 2.05 10.53 14.27
C LEU A 83 2.88 10.86 13.03
N SER A 84 2.63 12.02 12.42
CA SER A 84 3.49 12.58 11.37
C SER A 84 4.80 13.14 11.95
N GLN A 85 5.74 13.55 11.09
CA GLN A 85 6.95 14.29 11.49
C GLN A 85 6.65 15.52 12.35
N ASN A 86 5.51 16.17 12.12
CA ASN A 86 5.09 17.39 12.81
C ASN A 86 4.27 17.09 14.07
N HIS A 87 4.33 15.86 14.59
CA HIS A 87 3.56 15.38 15.75
C HIS A 87 2.03 15.48 15.60
N THR A 88 1.52 15.59 14.37
CA THR A 88 0.07 15.56 14.12
C THR A 88 -0.42 14.12 14.06
N VAL A 89 -1.61 13.85 14.61
CA VAL A 89 -2.25 12.53 14.52
C VAL A 89 -2.75 12.34 13.09
N VAL A 90 -2.23 11.32 12.41
CA VAL A 90 -2.63 10.92 11.05
C VAL A 90 -3.68 9.82 11.10
N TRP A 91 -3.57 8.94 12.10
CA TRP A 91 -4.50 7.82 12.29
C TRP A 91 -4.61 7.46 13.77
N LEU A 92 -5.79 6.98 14.17
CA LEU A 92 -6.14 6.61 15.55
C LEU A 92 -6.87 5.26 15.53
N ALA A 93 -6.35 4.28 16.27
CA ALA A 93 -7.08 3.06 16.59
C ALA A 93 -8.09 3.38 17.69
N ILE A 94 -9.36 3.49 17.31
CA ILE A 94 -10.44 3.57 18.29
C ILE A 94 -10.83 2.13 18.62
N GLN A 95 -10.77 1.75 19.90
CA GLN A 95 -11.39 0.49 20.33
C GLN A 95 -12.91 0.62 20.19
N LEU A 96 -13.46 0.01 19.16
CA LEU A 96 -14.88 -0.34 19.14
C LEU A 96 -15.02 -1.62 19.99
N TYR A 97 -15.22 -1.48 21.31
CA TYR A 97 -15.62 -2.61 22.18
C TYR A 97 -16.97 -3.19 21.70
N ASN A 98 -17.30 -4.48 21.82
CA ASN A 98 -17.11 -5.42 22.93
C ASN A 98 -16.90 -6.88 22.44
N PHE A 99 -16.01 -7.62 23.10
CA PHE A 99 -16.19 -9.06 23.35
C PHE A 99 -16.12 -9.27 24.87
#